data_AF-A0A5S4THQ6-F1
#
_entry.id   AF-A0A5S4THQ6-F1
#
_cell.length_a   1.000
_cell.length_b   1.000
_cell.length_c   1.000
_cell.angle_alpha   90.00
_cell.angle_beta   90.00
_cell.angle_gamma   90.00
#
_symmetry.space_group_name_H-M   'P 1'
#
loop_
_entity.id
_entity.type
_entity.pdbx_description
1 polymer ?
#
loop_
_entity_poly.entity_id
_entity_poly.type
_entity_poly.pdbx_seq_one_letter_code
_entity_poly.pdbx_strand_id
1 'polypeptide(L)'
;MVRMRKKTIGEVLRLARINQGLSLEELQEKIEIQLNFLEAMEADDFDQLPSTFYARSFLRKYAWAVELDERIVLDAYDSGSMITYEEVDVDEEGLPG
;
A
#
# COMPACT_ATOMS: atom_id res chain seq x y z
N MET A 1 -22.02 -1.97 -3.54
CA MET A 1 -21.56 -2.95 -4.57
C MET A 1 -20.04 -3.06 -4.56
N VAL A 2 -19.38 -4.18 -4.90
CA VAL A 2 -17.90 -4.20 -5.02
C VAL A 2 -17.52 -3.70 -6.42
N ARG A 3 -16.63 -2.72 -6.49
CA ARG A 3 -16.11 -2.19 -7.75
C ARG A 3 -14.61 -2.41 -7.86
N MET A 4 -14.18 -2.83 -9.04
CA MET A 4 -12.76 -2.92 -9.38
C MET A 4 -12.25 -1.55 -9.82
N ARG A 5 -11.22 -1.04 -9.15
CA ARG A 5 -10.54 0.21 -9.52
C ARG A 5 -9.06 -0.04 -9.76
N LYS A 6 -8.49 0.71 -10.70
CA LYS A 6 -7.03 0.79 -10.87
C LYS A 6 -6.48 1.81 -9.89
N LYS A 7 -5.48 1.42 -9.11
CA LYS A 7 -4.80 2.23 -8.09
C LYS A 7 -3.29 2.13 -8.25
N THR A 8 -2.58 3.16 -7.83
CA THR A 8 -1.11 3.10 -7.73
C THR A 8 -0.68 2.14 -6.63
N ILE A 9 0.62 1.85 -6.54
CA ILE A 9 1.14 0.99 -5.49
C ILE A 9 0.98 1.69 -4.14
N GLY A 10 1.36 2.97 -4.07
CA GLY A 10 1.25 3.78 -2.85
C GLY A 10 -0.18 3.87 -2.33
N GLU A 11 -1.16 4.09 -3.21
CA GLU A 11 -2.57 4.11 -2.83
C GLU A 11 -3.03 2.77 -2.23
N VAL A 12 -2.64 1.64 -2.83
CA VAL A 12 -3.01 0.30 -2.33
C VAL A 12 -2.38 0.02 -0.98
N LEU A 13 -1.09 0.33 -0.81
CA LEU A 13 -0.39 0.14 0.47
C LEU A 13 -1.03 0.98 1.58
N ARG A 14 -1.35 2.25 1.29
CA ARG A 14 -2.01 3.15 2.22
C ARG A 14 -3.39 2.66 2.63
N LEU A 15 -4.22 2.28 1.66
CA LEU A 15 -5.57 1.77 1.94
C LEU A 15 -5.52 0.48 2.75
N ALA A 16 -4.65 -0.45 2.39
CA ALA A 16 -4.47 -1.69 3.16
C ALA A 16 -4.00 -1.41 4.59
N ARG A 17 -3.05 -0.48 4.79
CA ARG A 17 -2.61 -0.07 6.13
C ARG A 17 -3.75 0.50 6.96
N ILE A 18 -4.53 1.42 6.40
CA ILE A 18 -5.67 2.03 7.08
C ILE A 18 -6.75 0.99 7.41
N ASN A 19 -7.03 0.06 6.50
CA ASN A 19 -7.98 -1.03 6.73
C ASN A 19 -7.54 -1.99 7.84
N GLN A 20 -6.24 -2.15 8.04
CA GLN A 20 -5.65 -2.88 9.16
C GLN A 20 -5.61 -2.07 10.47
N GLY A 21 -6.05 -0.80 10.43
CA GLY A 21 -6.08 0.09 11.60
C GLY A 21 -4.69 0.55 12.07
N LEU A 22 -3.66 0.44 11.22
CA LEU A 22 -2.28 0.75 11.59
C LEU A 22 -1.92 2.21 11.29
N SER A 23 -1.27 2.89 12.23
CA SER A 23 -0.51 4.12 11.95
C SER A 23 0.79 3.80 11.20
N LEU A 24 1.45 4.83 10.65
CA LEU A 24 2.75 4.64 10.01
C LEU A 24 3.83 4.34 11.06
N GLU A 25 3.71 4.90 12.26
CA GLU A 25 4.60 4.66 13.39
C GLU A 25 4.51 3.21 13.88
N GLU A 26 3.29 2.68 14.03
CA GLU A 26 3.06 1.27 14.38
C GLU A 26 3.59 0.34 13.29
N LEU A 27 3.40 0.71 12.02
CA LEU A 27 3.96 -0.05 10.91
C LEU A 27 5.49 -0.05 10.94
N GLN A 28 6.12 1.11 11.17
CA GLN A 28 7.57 1.24 11.31
C GLN A 28 8.10 0.31 12.40
N GLU A 29 7.47 0.30 13.58
CA GLU A 29 7.85 -0.58 14.68
C GLU A 29 7.69 -2.06 14.29
N LYS A 30 6.65 -2.40 13.54
CA LYS A 30 6.35 -3.77 13.12
C LYS A 30 7.34 -4.34 12.08
N ILE A 31 7.82 -3.53 11.12
CA ILE A 31 8.64 -4.02 9.99
C ILE A 31 10.07 -3.46 9.93
N GLU A 32 10.40 -2.58 10.88
CA GLU A 32 11.72 -1.95 11.04
C GLU A 32 12.16 -1.17 9.79
N ILE A 33 11.23 -0.44 9.17
CA ILE A 33 11.50 0.47 8.05
C ILE A 33 11.22 1.89 8.51
N GLN A 34 12.18 2.79 8.29
CA GLN A 34 12.07 4.20 8.71
C GLN A 34 10.85 4.88 8.09
N LEU A 35 10.20 5.73 8.88
CA LEU A 35 8.96 6.43 8.55
C LEU A 35 9.01 7.12 7.17
N ASN A 36 10.09 7.82 6.87
CA ASN A 36 10.28 8.52 5.60
C ASN A 36 10.23 7.59 4.38
N PHE A 37 10.68 6.34 4.50
CA PHE A 37 10.58 5.36 3.41
C PHE A 37 9.17 4.77 3.29
N LEU A 38 8.42 4.66 4.39
CA LEU A 38 7.01 4.28 4.35
C LEU A 38 6.18 5.36 3.67
N GLU A 39 6.42 6.63 4.02
CA GLU A 39 5.79 7.79 3.39
C GLU A 39 6.11 7.86 1.88
N ALA A 40 7.37 7.64 1.51
CA ALA A 40 7.79 7.61 0.11
C ALA A 40 7.08 6.50 -0.68
N MET A 41 6.94 5.30 -0.10
CA MET A 41 6.19 4.21 -0.74
C MET A 41 4.70 4.53 -0.89
N GLU A 42 4.06 5.13 0.11
CA GLU A 42 2.65 5.56 0.01
C GLU A 42 2.45 6.70 -1.00
N ALA A 43 3.49 7.46 -1.30
CA ALA A 43 3.49 8.56 -2.27
C ALA A 43 3.95 8.13 -3.69
N ASP A 44 4.22 6.84 -3.91
CA ASP A 44 4.85 6.30 -5.14
C ASP A 44 6.20 6.94 -5.50
N ASP A 45 6.88 7.56 -4.53
CA ASP A 45 8.17 8.24 -4.70
C ASP A 45 9.33 7.28 -4.46
N PHE A 46 9.45 6.30 -5.36
CA PHE A 46 10.42 5.22 -5.19
C PHE A 46 11.89 5.65 -5.35
N ASP A 47 12.11 6.86 -5.90
CA ASP A 47 13.45 7.44 -6.07
C ASP A 47 14.08 7.86 -4.74
N GLN A 48 13.28 8.05 -3.69
CA GLN A 48 13.79 8.31 -2.34
C GLN A 48 14.33 7.05 -1.65
N LEU A 49 14.03 5.85 -2.16
CA LEU A 49 14.53 4.61 -1.56
C LEU A 49 16.01 4.38 -1.91
N PRO A 50 16.79 3.73 -1.02
CA PRO A 50 18.24 3.61 -1.20
C PRO A 50 18.67 2.91 -2.49
N SER A 51 17.87 1.98 -2.98
CA SER A 51 18.07 1.30 -4.26
C SER A 51 16.81 0.52 -4.66
N THR A 52 16.76 0.06 -5.92
CA THR A 52 15.71 -0.85 -6.40
C THR A 52 15.65 -2.16 -5.61
N PHE A 53 16.79 -2.66 -5.13
CA PHE A 53 16.83 -3.83 -4.25
C PHE A 53 16.11 -3.58 -2.93
N TYR A 54 16.36 -2.43 -2.30
CA TYR A 54 15.67 -2.04 -1.08
C TYR A 54 14.19 -1.77 -1.32
N ALA A 55 13.82 -1.13 -2.44
CA ALA A 55 12.42 -0.92 -2.78
C ALA A 55 11.63 -2.23 -2.84
N ARG A 56 12.14 -3.26 -3.52
CA ARG A 56 11.51 -4.59 -3.52
C ARG A 56 11.42 -5.21 -2.13
N SER A 57 12.49 -5.10 -1.34
CA SER A 57 12.51 -5.65 0.01
C SER A 57 11.48 -4.97 0.92
N PHE A 58 11.37 -3.65 0.81
CA PHE A 58 10.43 -2.84 1.59
C PHE A 58 8.99 -3.06 1.16
N LEU A 59 8.71 -3.10 -0.15
CA LEU A 59 7.40 -3.44 -0.69
C LEU A 59 6.92 -4.80 -0.20
N ARG A 60 7.80 -5.81 -0.19
CA ARG A 60 7.47 -7.14 0.34
C ARG A 60 7.12 -7.09 1.83
N LYS A 61 7.96 -6.44 2.65
CA LYS A 61 7.72 -6.30 4.09
C LYS A 61 6.42 -5.55 4.39
N TYR A 62 6.15 -4.48 3.65
CA TYR A 62 4.94 -3.69 3.79
C TYR A 62 3.72 -4.55 3.44
N ALA A 63 3.70 -5.16 2.25
CA ALA A 63 2.60 -6.02 1.79
C ALA A 63 2.29 -7.13 2.81
N TRP A 64 3.32 -7.80 3.33
CA TRP A 64 3.18 -8.79 4.40
C TRP A 64 2.50 -8.22 5.65
N ALA A 65 2.92 -7.04 6.11
CA ALA A 65 2.42 -6.44 7.34
C ALA A 65 0.95 -6.01 7.28
N VAL A 66 0.45 -5.74 6.07
CA VAL A 66 -0.94 -5.32 5.79
C VAL A 66 -1.77 -6.40 5.08
N GLU A 67 -1.26 -7.63 5.04
CA GLU A 67 -1.94 -8.81 4.49
C GLU A 67 -2.30 -8.72 2.99
N LEU A 68 -1.49 -8.00 2.22
CA LEU A 68 -1.56 -7.99 0.75
C LEU A 68 -0.75 -9.15 0.16
N ASP A 69 -1.16 -9.63 -1.02
CA ASP A 69 -0.31 -10.52 -1.82
C ASP A 69 0.87 -9.73 -2.38
N GLU A 70 2.06 -9.98 -1.82
CA GLU A 70 3.31 -9.34 -2.21
C GLU A 70 3.62 -9.49 -3.71
N ARG A 71 3.15 -10.55 -4.38
CA ARG A 71 3.40 -10.77 -5.81
C ARG A 71 2.70 -9.71 -6.65
N ILE A 72 1.46 -9.35 -6.30
CA ILE A 72 0.70 -8.32 -7.01
C ILE A 72 1.43 -6.97 -6.91
N VAL A 73 1.94 -6.65 -5.72
CA VAL A 73 2.66 -5.40 -5.48
C VAL A 73 4.00 -5.37 -6.21
N LEU A 74 4.76 -6.46 -6.16
CA LEU A 74 6.06 -6.55 -6.82
C LEU A 74 5.94 -6.59 -8.35
N ASP A 75 4.96 -7.31 -8.90
CA ASP A 75 4.72 -7.36 -10.34
C ASP A 75 4.31 -5.97 -10.86
N ALA A 76 3.48 -5.23 -10.10
CA ALA A 76 3.13 -3.85 -10.42
C ALA A 76 4.35 -2.93 -10.43
N TYR A 77 5.22 -3.05 -9.42
CA TYR A 77 6.46 -2.29 -9.34
C TYR A 77 7.40 -2.59 -10.52
N ASP A 78 7.58 -3.87 -10.86
CA ASP A 78 8.47 -4.31 -11.93
C ASP A 78 7.98 -3.94 -13.33
N SER A 79 6.66 -3.93 -13.52
CA SER A 79 6.04 -3.62 -14.80
C SER A 79 5.67 -2.14 -14.96
N GLY A 80 5.80 -1.33 -13.91
CA GLY A 80 5.29 0.05 -13.88
C GLY A 80 3.77 0.12 -14.07
N SER A 81 3.03 -0.90 -13.63
CA SER A 81 1.59 -1.02 -13.87
C SER A 81 0.76 -0.68 -12.62
N MET A 82 -0.50 -0.33 -12.84
CA MET A 82 -1.45 -0.09 -11.75
C MET A 82 -2.07 -1.40 -11.24
N ILE A 83 -2.25 -1.50 -9.93
CA ILE A 83 -2.88 -2.62 -9.26
C ILE A 83 -4.41 -2.52 -9.44
N THR A 84 -5.05 -3.66 -9.73
CA THR A 84 -6.51 -3.75 -9.62
C THR A 84 -6.87 -4.00 -8.16
N TYR A 85 -7.61 -3.09 -7.55
CA TYR A 85 -8.00 -3.17 -6.15
C TYR A 85 -9.53 -3.20 -6.02
N GLU A 86 -10.03 -4.10 -5.17
CA GLU A 86 -11.45 -4.20 -4.84
C GLU A 86 -11.80 -3.14 -3.79
N GLU A 87 -12.65 -2.20 -4.17
CA GLU A 87 -13.28 -1.29 -3.21
C GLU A 87 -14.73 -1.72 -2.98
N VAL A 88 -15.13 -1.77 -1.72
CA VAL A 88 -16.55 -1.85 -1.37
C VAL A 88 -17.11 -0.43 -1.52
N ASP A 89 -18.01 -0.22 -2.49
CA ASP A 89 -18.85 0.97 -2.48
C ASP A 89 -19.73 0.88 -1.23
N VAL A 90 -19.40 1.68 -0.23
CA VAL A 90 -20.35 2.02 0.83
C VAL A 90 -21.33 2.97 0.15
N ASP A 91 -22.47 2.44 -0.29
CA ASP A 91 -23.54 3.26 -0.83
C ASP A 91 -23.83 4.37 0.20
N GLU A 92 -23.70 5.64 -0.20
CA GLU A 92 -23.95 6.83 0.64
C GLU A 92 -25.41 6.95 1.13
N GLU A 93 -26.24 5.90 1.03
CA GLU A 93 -27.64 5.88 1.45
C GLU A 93 -27.87 5.62 2.96
N GLY A 94 -26.81 5.71 3.78
CA GLY A 94 -26.85 5.26 5.17
C GLY A 94 -26.49 6.27 6.27
N LEU A 95 -26.30 7.55 5.97
CA LEU A 95 -26.09 8.57 7.01
C LEU A 95 -27.40 9.31 7.31
N PRO A 96 -28.15 8.93 8.37
CA PRO A 96 -29.03 9.88 9.02
C PRO A 96 -28.18 10.82 9.87
N GLY A 97 -28.20 12.10 9.55
CA GLY A 97 -27.57 13.18 10.33
C GLY A 97 -27.55 14.49 9.60
#